data_AF-A0A1U7JB27-F1
#
_entry.id   AF-A0A1U7JB27-F1
#
_cell.length_a   1.000
_cell.length_b   1.000
_cell.length_c   1.000
_cell.angle_alpha   90.00
_cell.angle_beta   90.00
_cell.angle_gamma   90.00
#
_symmetry.space_group_name_H-M   'P 1'
#
loop_
_entity.id
_entity.type
_entity.pdbx_description
1 polymer ?
#
loop_
_entity_poly.entity_id
_entity_poly.type
_entity_poly.pdbx_seq_one_letter_code
_entity_poly.pdbx_strand_id
1 'polypeptide(L)'
;MVSSPLAQPSQRTQSGSSLSAADPQLALAVADDGFLRSLLTESLPAIAHPHEIGSVAVEVGVPLPQGRMDAVLTFEHINCVLAGSYPDAPPLPDVHNHREYQAITPCHSDLATLAQNVSLSEAETLLGRSGFDPDEVQHILNLPSQGWHKSWWYSLAPDGFLTVPFQRHIRSRCYADGTVTLQFKDHYAQQRPEGFRSQPQKLPVVVHAPQASFCDNLAQINLSRQALGIPQAILIADDLSELEVEGYIRQNVSLYRQRSLEYLLNANCRSCSQTKCPLQGVDSSPVLACRSFRPVDVGT
;
A
#
# COMPACT_ATOMS: atom_id res chain seq x y z
N MET A 1 7.28 42.61 -66.40
CA MET A 1 8.62 41.99 -66.20
C MET A 1 8.81 41.95 -64.69
N VAL A 2 8.75 40.78 -64.03
CA VAL A 2 9.92 39.87 -63.77
C VAL A 2 10.96 40.63 -62.92
N SER A 3 11.28 40.29 -61.66
CA SER A 3 11.06 39.04 -60.90
C SER A 3 11.13 39.21 -59.36
N SER A 4 10.53 38.26 -58.62
CA SER A 4 10.83 37.87 -57.21
C SER A 4 12.01 36.85 -57.20
N PRO A 5 12.53 36.31 -56.07
CA PRO A 5 12.03 36.26 -54.68
C PRO A 5 13.09 36.80 -53.66
N LEU A 6 13.11 36.59 -52.33
CA LEU A 6 12.86 35.42 -51.47
C LEU A 6 12.36 35.77 -50.04
N ALA A 7 12.36 34.77 -49.16
CA ALA A 7 11.81 34.71 -47.79
C ALA A 7 12.84 35.15 -46.69
N GLN A 8 12.59 35.21 -45.38
CA GLN A 8 11.75 34.41 -44.46
C GLN A 8 11.34 35.21 -43.16
N PRO A 9 10.52 34.65 -42.23
CA PRO A 9 9.76 35.44 -41.23
C PRO A 9 10.47 35.70 -39.89
N SER A 10 10.03 36.77 -39.19
CA SER A 10 10.39 37.03 -37.79
C SER A 10 9.77 36.04 -36.81
N GLN A 11 10.49 35.77 -35.73
CA GLN A 11 10.26 34.64 -34.84
C GLN A 11 9.25 34.89 -33.72
N ARG A 12 8.51 33.83 -33.41
CA ARG A 12 8.06 33.34 -32.09
C ARG A 12 8.13 34.31 -30.90
N THR A 13 6.95 34.49 -30.27
CA THR A 13 6.83 34.22 -28.83
C THR A 13 5.66 33.26 -28.62
N GLN A 14 5.92 31.96 -28.81
CA GLN A 14 4.98 30.93 -28.33
C GLN A 14 5.06 30.93 -26.81
N SER A 15 3.96 31.29 -26.14
CA SER A 15 3.75 30.97 -24.73
C SER A 15 3.91 29.47 -24.55
N GLY A 16 4.76 29.06 -23.61
CA GLY A 16 5.22 27.68 -23.50
C GLY A 16 4.07 26.67 -23.39
N SER A 17 4.11 25.64 -24.23
CA SER A 17 3.39 24.40 -23.97
C SER A 17 3.86 23.86 -22.62
N SER A 18 2.90 23.53 -21.74
CA SER A 18 3.15 22.86 -20.47
C SER A 18 4.07 21.66 -20.65
N LEU A 19 4.93 21.42 -19.64
CA LEU A 19 5.68 20.16 -19.57
C LEU A 19 4.66 19.01 -19.63
N SER A 20 4.90 18.02 -20.49
CA SER A 20 3.97 16.90 -20.59
C SER A 20 3.93 16.18 -19.25
N ALA A 21 2.70 15.92 -18.79
CA ALA A 21 2.47 15.25 -17.53
C ALA A 21 3.25 13.92 -17.50
N ALA A 22 3.69 13.55 -16.31
CA ALA A 22 4.25 12.24 -16.06
C ALA A 22 3.31 11.15 -16.59
N ASP A 23 3.87 10.10 -17.20
CA ASP A 23 3.12 8.89 -17.55
C ASP A 23 2.88 8.09 -16.26
N PRO A 24 1.64 7.96 -15.77
CA PRO A 24 1.33 7.25 -14.55
C PRO A 24 1.49 5.73 -14.67
N GLN A 25 1.40 5.13 -15.88
CA GLN A 25 1.73 3.71 -16.07
C GLN A 25 3.24 3.49 -15.85
N LEU A 26 4.08 4.42 -16.33
CA LEU A 26 5.52 4.38 -16.07
C LEU A 26 5.84 4.56 -14.58
N ALA A 27 5.13 5.45 -13.87
CA ALA A 27 5.33 5.66 -12.44
C ALA A 27 4.91 4.45 -11.61
N LEU A 28 3.78 3.80 -11.92
CA LEU A 28 3.40 2.52 -11.31
C LEU A 28 4.47 1.45 -11.51
N ALA A 29 5.13 1.42 -12.68
CA ALA A 29 6.18 0.45 -12.99
C ALA A 29 7.52 0.71 -12.27
N VAL A 30 7.73 1.91 -11.70
CA VAL A 30 8.95 2.27 -10.93
C VAL A 30 8.63 2.73 -9.50
N ALA A 31 7.42 2.44 -9.02
CA ALA A 31 6.91 2.87 -7.73
C ALA A 31 7.72 2.29 -6.56
N ASP A 32 7.93 3.09 -5.52
CA ASP A 32 8.44 2.62 -4.23
C ASP A 32 7.29 2.30 -3.25
N ASP A 33 7.62 1.64 -2.13
CA ASP A 33 6.64 1.27 -1.09
C ASP A 33 5.90 2.49 -0.52
N GLY A 34 6.54 3.67 -0.49
CA GLY A 34 5.91 4.92 -0.06
C GLY A 34 4.79 5.38 -1.01
N PHE A 35 5.03 5.35 -2.32
CA PHE A 35 4.01 5.64 -3.32
C PHE A 35 2.88 4.60 -3.32
N LEU A 36 3.21 3.32 -3.21
CA LEU A 36 2.18 2.27 -3.17
C LEU A 36 1.31 2.34 -1.91
N ARG A 37 1.86 2.80 -0.77
CA ARG A 37 1.08 3.14 0.42
C ARG A 37 0.22 4.39 0.24
N SER A 38 0.73 5.45 -0.41
CA SER A 38 -0.08 6.67 -0.61
C SER A 38 -1.28 6.45 -1.53
N LEU A 39 -1.20 5.52 -2.50
CA LEU A 39 -2.39 5.06 -3.26
C LEU A 39 -3.51 4.53 -2.35
N LEU A 40 -3.15 3.85 -1.25
CA LEU A 40 -4.11 3.28 -0.29
C LEU A 40 -4.60 4.32 0.73
N THR A 41 -3.71 5.20 1.21
CA THR A 41 -3.98 6.11 2.34
C THR A 41 -4.45 7.51 1.93
N GLU A 42 -4.04 8.02 0.76
CA GLU A 42 -4.33 9.40 0.29
C GLU A 42 -5.40 9.43 -0.83
N SER A 43 -5.93 8.28 -1.23
CA SER A 43 -7.05 8.22 -2.17
C SER A 43 -8.37 8.69 -1.54
N LEU A 44 -9.36 9.04 -2.36
CA LEU A 44 -10.67 9.55 -1.93
C LEU A 44 -11.82 8.68 -2.48
N PRO A 45 -12.56 7.94 -1.64
CA PRO A 45 -12.27 7.65 -0.23
C PRO A 45 -10.97 6.84 -0.06
N ALA A 46 -10.32 6.98 1.10
CA ALA A 46 -9.16 6.17 1.44
C ALA A 46 -9.56 4.69 1.53
N ILE A 47 -8.61 3.81 1.22
CA ILE A 47 -8.82 2.36 1.18
C ILE A 47 -8.50 1.73 2.53
N ALA A 48 -7.41 2.17 3.14
CA ALA A 48 -6.89 1.66 4.41
C ALA A 48 -6.07 2.74 5.10
N HIS A 49 -6.04 2.73 6.42
CA HIS A 49 -5.18 3.57 7.24
C HIS A 49 -3.71 3.07 7.18
N PRO A 50 -2.71 3.94 7.46
CA PRO A 50 -1.30 3.54 7.37
C PRO A 50 -0.92 2.29 8.17
N HIS A 51 -1.62 2.03 9.28
CA HIS A 51 -1.42 0.89 10.16
C HIS A 51 -2.20 -0.38 9.78
N GLU A 52 -3.14 -0.27 8.84
CA GLU A 52 -3.87 -1.40 8.26
C GLU A 52 -3.09 -2.05 7.12
N ILE A 53 -1.90 -1.54 6.78
CA ILE A 53 -1.15 -1.90 5.57
C ILE A 53 0.20 -2.54 5.95
N GLY A 54 0.31 -3.85 5.76
CA GLY A 54 1.54 -4.63 5.84
C GLY A 54 2.41 -4.46 4.59
N SER A 55 2.85 -5.56 3.97
CA SER A 55 3.53 -5.51 2.68
C SER A 55 2.65 -5.02 1.53
N VAL A 56 3.23 -4.31 0.56
CA VAL A 56 2.56 -3.81 -0.65
C VAL A 56 3.39 -4.15 -1.89
N ALA A 57 2.72 -4.51 -2.99
CA ALA A 57 3.33 -4.80 -4.28
C ALA A 57 2.39 -4.41 -5.44
N VAL A 58 2.94 -4.19 -6.63
CA VAL A 58 2.16 -3.84 -7.83
C VAL A 58 2.58 -4.68 -9.04
N GLU A 59 1.59 -5.12 -9.82
CA GLU A 59 1.78 -5.78 -11.11
C GLU A 59 1.22 -4.85 -12.21
N VAL A 60 2.04 -4.41 -13.16
CA VAL A 60 1.63 -3.44 -14.21
C VAL A 60 1.37 -4.17 -15.53
N GLY A 61 0.31 -3.76 -16.25
CA GLY A 61 -0.02 -4.28 -17.57
C GLY A 61 -0.62 -5.69 -17.56
N VAL A 62 -1.38 -6.05 -16.51
CA VAL A 62 -1.92 -7.40 -16.33
C VAL A 62 -2.89 -7.76 -17.48
N PRO A 63 -2.68 -8.87 -18.21
CA PRO A 63 -3.51 -9.23 -19.35
C PRO A 63 -4.92 -9.66 -18.91
N LEU A 64 -5.93 -9.23 -19.67
CA LEU A 64 -7.33 -9.59 -19.45
C LEU A 64 -7.90 -10.30 -20.69
N PRO A 65 -8.97 -11.13 -20.56
CA PRO A 65 -9.59 -11.79 -21.71
C PRO A 65 -10.07 -10.83 -22.82
N GLN A 66 -10.30 -9.56 -22.46
CA GLN A 66 -10.81 -8.50 -23.33
C GLN A 66 -9.99 -7.20 -23.16
N GLY A 67 -8.65 -7.31 -23.13
CA GLY A 67 -7.75 -6.16 -23.09
C GLY A 67 -6.62 -6.31 -22.08
N ARG A 68 -6.30 -5.22 -21.38
CA ARG A 68 -5.24 -5.17 -20.36
C ARG A 68 -5.69 -4.29 -19.21
N MET A 69 -5.38 -4.67 -17.98
CA MET A 69 -5.48 -3.80 -16.80
C MET A 69 -4.23 -2.92 -16.71
N ASP A 70 -4.36 -1.67 -16.25
CA ASP A 70 -3.18 -0.80 -16.09
C ASP A 70 -2.28 -1.32 -14.97
N ALA A 71 -2.82 -1.60 -13.79
CA ALA A 71 -2.12 -2.37 -12.77
C ALA A 71 -3.05 -3.11 -11.79
N VAL A 72 -2.49 -4.09 -11.08
CA VAL A 72 -3.08 -4.71 -9.88
C VAL A 72 -2.19 -4.38 -8.69
N LEU A 73 -2.74 -3.65 -7.72
CA LEU A 73 -2.11 -3.43 -6.43
C LEU A 73 -2.46 -4.62 -5.51
N THR A 74 -1.46 -5.28 -4.92
CA THR A 74 -1.66 -6.31 -3.90
C THR A 74 -1.09 -5.79 -2.59
N PHE A 75 -1.88 -5.83 -1.52
CA PHE A 75 -1.43 -5.40 -0.20
C PHE A 75 -1.93 -6.31 0.91
N GLU A 76 -1.19 -6.32 2.00
CA GLU A 76 -1.44 -7.13 3.18
C GLU A 76 -2.30 -6.33 4.17
N HIS A 77 -3.62 -6.56 4.21
CA HIS A 77 -4.50 -5.85 5.13
C HIS A 77 -4.39 -6.42 6.55
N ILE A 78 -4.05 -5.58 7.52
CA ILE A 78 -3.83 -5.93 8.94
C ILE A 78 -5.12 -5.69 9.72
N ASN A 79 -5.73 -6.75 10.26
CA ASN A 79 -7.02 -6.66 10.95
C ASN A 79 -6.88 -6.52 12.49
N CYS A 80 -5.67 -6.67 13.02
CA CYS A 80 -5.35 -6.62 14.45
C CYS A 80 -3.98 -6.00 14.69
N VAL A 81 -3.91 -5.03 15.60
CA VAL A 81 -2.69 -4.25 15.92
C VAL A 81 -2.20 -4.60 17.33
N LEU A 82 -0.89 -4.77 17.47
CA LEU A 82 -0.21 -4.88 18.76
C LEU A 82 -0.15 -3.51 19.45
N ALA A 83 -0.65 -3.42 20.68
CA ALA A 83 -0.71 -2.17 21.44
C ALA A 83 0.70 -1.61 21.73
N GLY A 84 0.93 -0.34 21.42
CA GLY A 84 2.19 0.38 21.65
C GLY A 84 3.32 0.09 20.65
N SER A 85 3.08 -0.68 19.59
CA SER A 85 4.13 -1.15 18.67
C SER A 85 4.71 -0.11 17.70
N TYR A 86 4.05 1.04 17.52
CA TYR A 86 4.53 2.16 16.70
C TYR A 86 3.87 3.48 17.20
N PRO A 87 4.33 4.68 16.78
CA PRO A 87 3.88 5.95 17.37
C PRO A 87 2.37 6.22 17.29
N ASP A 88 1.72 5.77 16.20
CA ASP A 88 0.28 5.87 15.98
C ASP A 88 -0.50 4.64 16.48
N ALA A 89 0.17 3.68 17.13
CA ALA A 89 -0.47 2.48 17.65
C ALA A 89 -1.33 2.83 18.89
N PRO A 90 -2.42 2.08 19.13
CA PRO A 90 -3.17 2.20 20.38
C PRO A 90 -2.24 1.98 21.58
N PRO A 91 -2.29 2.80 22.63
CA PRO A 91 -1.45 2.61 23.80
C PRO A 91 -1.80 1.30 24.51
N LEU A 92 -0.85 0.77 25.29
CA LEU A 92 -1.10 -0.35 26.20
C LEU A 92 -2.24 0.01 27.18
N PRO A 93 -3.24 -0.87 27.41
CA PRO A 93 -4.28 -0.63 28.40
C PRO A 93 -3.70 -0.40 29.80
N ASP A 94 -4.26 0.55 30.55
CA ASP A 94 -3.77 0.89 31.90
C ASP A 94 -3.76 -0.35 32.81
N VAL A 95 -2.60 -0.58 33.44
CA VAL A 95 -2.31 -1.68 34.37
C VAL A 95 -3.19 -1.58 35.62
N HIS A 96 -3.61 -0.38 36.04
CA HIS A 96 -4.52 -0.20 37.17
C HIS A 96 -5.95 -0.63 36.85
N ASN A 97 -6.37 -0.52 35.58
CA ASN A 97 -7.67 -1.01 35.10
C ASN A 97 -7.60 -2.47 34.60
N HIS A 98 -6.46 -3.17 34.69
CA HIS A 98 -6.32 -4.55 34.22
C HIS A 98 -7.31 -5.54 34.85
N ARG A 99 -7.80 -5.31 36.08
CA ARG A 99 -8.86 -6.15 36.66
C ARG A 99 -10.18 -6.03 35.90
N GLU A 100 -10.51 -4.82 35.46
CA GLU A 100 -11.72 -4.56 34.66
C GLU A 100 -11.53 -5.15 33.25
N TYR A 101 -10.36 -4.94 32.63
CA TYR A 101 -10.05 -5.55 31.34
C TYR A 101 -10.05 -7.09 31.37
N GLN A 102 -9.52 -7.74 32.41
CA GLN A 102 -9.60 -9.20 32.56
C GLN A 102 -11.02 -9.70 32.83
N ALA A 103 -11.84 -8.95 33.57
CA ALA A 103 -13.25 -9.25 33.77
C ALA A 103 -14.05 -9.18 32.46
N ILE A 104 -13.64 -8.31 31.53
CA ILE A 104 -14.13 -8.26 30.15
C ILE A 104 -13.28 -9.07 29.16
N THR A 105 -12.53 -10.10 29.58
CA THR A 105 -12.02 -11.13 28.65
C THR A 105 -12.44 -12.57 29.05
N PRO A 106 -13.74 -12.85 29.28
CA PRO A 106 -14.20 -14.18 29.70
C PRO A 106 -14.16 -15.21 28.57
N CYS A 107 -14.28 -14.76 27.31
CA CYS A 107 -14.26 -15.61 26.14
C CYS A 107 -12.82 -15.91 25.73
N HIS A 108 -12.57 -17.11 25.22
CA HIS A 108 -11.27 -17.50 24.70
C HIS A 108 -11.40 -18.29 23.40
N SER A 109 -10.41 -18.17 22.52
CA SER A 109 -10.37 -18.93 21.29
C SER A 109 -9.79 -20.34 21.50
N ASP A 110 -10.09 -21.22 20.55
CA ASP A 110 -9.27 -22.39 20.31
C ASP A 110 -7.82 -22.02 19.99
N LEU A 111 -6.93 -23.00 20.12
CA LEU A 111 -5.53 -22.87 19.73
C LEU A 111 -5.44 -22.74 18.19
N ALA A 112 -4.94 -21.60 17.72
CA ALA A 112 -4.68 -21.37 16.31
C ALA A 112 -3.16 -21.47 16.03
N THR A 113 -2.81 -22.03 14.87
CA THR A 113 -1.43 -22.06 14.39
C THR A 113 -1.20 -20.86 13.47
N LEU A 114 -0.30 -19.97 13.86
CA LEU A 114 0.12 -18.82 13.06
C LEU A 114 1.00 -19.28 11.89
N ALA A 115 2.05 -20.05 12.22
CA ALA A 115 3.03 -20.57 11.28
C ALA A 115 3.44 -21.97 11.72
N GLN A 116 3.63 -22.89 10.77
CA GLN A 116 3.89 -24.30 11.06
C GLN A 116 5.19 -24.75 10.39
N ASN A 117 6.12 -25.28 11.19
CA ASN A 117 7.41 -25.82 10.76
C ASN A 117 8.20 -24.84 9.85
N VAL A 118 8.15 -23.55 10.16
CA VAL A 118 8.87 -22.49 9.45
C VAL A 118 10.31 -22.39 9.93
N SER A 119 11.17 -21.71 9.18
CA SER A 119 12.53 -21.42 9.66
C SER A 119 12.51 -20.44 10.84
N LEU A 120 13.60 -20.39 11.61
CA LEU A 120 13.75 -19.40 12.68
C LEU A 120 13.64 -17.96 12.13
N SER A 121 14.28 -17.67 10.99
CA SER A 121 14.25 -16.33 10.37
C SER A 121 12.88 -15.93 9.81
N GLU A 122 12.08 -16.90 9.34
CA GLU A 122 10.69 -16.65 8.97
C GLU A 122 9.83 -16.36 10.20
N ALA A 123 10.03 -17.11 11.30
CA ALA A 123 9.35 -16.84 12.58
C ALA A 123 9.72 -15.47 13.18
N GLU A 124 11.00 -15.08 13.13
CA GLU A 124 11.48 -13.74 13.51
C GLU A 124 10.82 -12.65 12.64
N THR A 125 10.77 -12.85 11.31
CA THR A 125 10.15 -11.91 10.37
C THR A 125 8.65 -11.73 10.64
N LEU A 126 7.93 -12.83 10.92
CA LEU A 126 6.50 -12.78 11.21
C LEU A 126 6.20 -12.04 12.53
N LEU A 127 7.00 -12.26 13.58
CA LEU A 127 6.83 -11.55 14.85
C LEU A 127 7.23 -10.08 14.74
N GLY A 128 8.35 -9.76 14.07
CA GLY A 128 8.76 -8.37 13.83
C GLY A 128 7.74 -7.57 12.99
N ARG A 129 7.18 -8.17 11.94
CA ARG A 129 6.07 -7.56 11.16
C ARG A 129 4.79 -7.35 11.98
N SER A 130 4.61 -8.12 13.06
CA SER A 130 3.49 -7.95 13.99
C SER A 130 3.69 -6.80 14.98
N GLY A 131 4.85 -6.10 14.92
CA GLY A 131 5.18 -4.97 15.77
C GLY A 131 5.93 -5.33 17.06
N PHE A 132 6.35 -6.58 17.25
CA PHE A 132 7.17 -6.96 18.41
C PHE A 132 8.60 -6.44 18.26
N ASP A 133 9.14 -5.84 19.33
CA ASP A 133 10.54 -5.40 19.36
C ASP A 133 11.51 -6.60 19.31
N PRO A 134 12.76 -6.43 18.82
CA PRO A 134 13.71 -7.54 18.66
C PRO A 134 13.94 -8.37 19.94
N ASP A 135 13.96 -7.72 21.11
CA ASP A 135 14.10 -8.40 22.40
C ASP A 135 12.85 -9.24 22.76
N GLU A 136 11.65 -8.77 22.42
CA GLU A 136 10.41 -9.52 22.58
C GLU A 136 10.33 -10.70 21.61
N VAL A 137 10.75 -10.51 20.35
CA VAL A 137 10.86 -11.58 19.35
C VAL A 137 11.76 -12.70 19.89
N GLN A 138 12.97 -12.37 20.36
CA GLN A 138 13.87 -13.36 20.96
C GLN A 138 13.28 -14.00 22.22
N HIS A 139 12.58 -13.24 23.08
CA HIS A 139 11.90 -13.81 24.24
C HIS A 139 10.81 -14.81 23.84
N ILE A 140 9.94 -14.46 22.88
CA ILE A 140 8.85 -15.32 22.38
C ILE A 140 9.41 -16.62 21.78
N LEU A 141 10.47 -16.53 20.99
CA LEU A 141 11.07 -17.69 20.33
C LEU A 141 11.75 -18.64 21.34
N ASN A 142 12.37 -18.10 22.39
CA ASN A 142 13.05 -18.86 23.44
C ASN A 142 12.15 -19.27 24.63
N LEU A 143 10.81 -19.19 24.49
CA LEU A 143 9.89 -19.68 25.51
C LEU A 143 10.05 -21.20 25.76
N PRO A 144 9.88 -21.66 27.02
CA PRO A 144 9.77 -23.10 27.29
C PRO A 144 8.50 -23.68 26.62
N SER A 145 8.44 -25.00 26.44
CA SER A 145 7.37 -25.69 25.69
C SER A 145 5.92 -25.49 26.21
N GLN A 146 5.77 -25.02 27.45
CA GLN A 146 4.51 -24.65 28.09
C GLN A 146 4.38 -23.13 28.37
N GLY A 147 5.38 -22.35 27.97
CA GLY A 147 5.43 -20.91 28.12
C GLY A 147 4.47 -20.21 27.16
N TRP A 148 4.03 -19.02 27.58
CA TRP A 148 3.19 -18.13 26.80
C TRP A 148 3.65 -16.69 27.05
N HIS A 149 3.99 -15.99 25.99
CA HIS A 149 4.10 -14.53 26.02
C HIS A 149 2.68 -13.95 25.87
N LYS A 150 2.40 -12.86 26.60
CA LYS A 150 1.07 -12.22 26.63
C LYS A 150 1.21 -10.78 26.21
N SER A 151 0.48 -10.39 25.18
CA SER A 151 0.43 -9.02 24.69
C SER A 151 -1.02 -8.54 24.52
N TRP A 152 -1.19 -7.23 24.54
CA TRP A 152 -2.47 -6.55 24.33
C TRP A 152 -2.62 -6.13 22.88
N TRP A 153 -3.81 -6.35 22.33
CA TRP A 153 -4.12 -6.13 20.93
C TRP A 153 -5.45 -5.43 20.78
N TYR A 154 -5.60 -4.72 19.68
CA TYR A 154 -6.85 -4.09 19.26
C TYR A 154 -7.25 -4.69 17.91
N SER A 155 -8.50 -5.11 17.76
CA SER A 155 -9.05 -5.35 16.42
C SER A 155 -9.41 -4.00 15.83
N LEU A 156 -9.24 -3.89 14.52
CA LEU A 156 -9.64 -2.70 13.78
C LEU A 156 -11.06 -2.95 13.25
N ALA A 157 -11.97 -2.03 13.53
CA ALA A 157 -13.31 -2.07 12.96
C ALA A 157 -13.27 -1.66 11.47
N PRO A 158 -14.27 -2.02 10.65
CA PRO A 158 -14.30 -1.70 9.21
C PRO A 158 -14.30 -0.21 8.85
N ASP A 159 -14.40 0.67 9.84
CA ASP A 159 -14.37 2.13 9.76
C ASP A 159 -13.08 2.73 10.38
N GLY A 160 -12.07 1.89 10.65
CA GLY A 160 -10.77 2.29 11.22
C GLY A 160 -10.79 2.57 12.72
N PHE A 161 -11.93 2.41 13.40
CA PHE A 161 -11.99 2.60 14.85
C PHE A 161 -11.43 1.41 15.62
N LEU A 162 -10.75 1.74 16.73
CA LEU A 162 -10.17 0.77 17.65
C LEU A 162 -11.27 0.12 18.49
N THR A 163 -11.36 -1.21 18.45
CA THR A 163 -12.32 -1.95 19.29
C THR A 163 -11.85 -2.03 20.75
N VAL A 164 -12.64 -2.71 21.60
CA VAL A 164 -12.20 -3.09 22.95
C VAL A 164 -10.91 -3.94 22.86
N PRO A 165 -9.87 -3.67 23.67
CA PRO A 165 -8.63 -4.44 23.63
C PRO A 165 -8.84 -5.88 24.11
N PHE A 166 -8.08 -6.79 23.54
CA PHE A 166 -8.06 -8.22 23.86
C PHE A 166 -6.63 -8.68 24.17
N GLN A 167 -6.47 -9.79 24.90
CA GLN A 167 -5.16 -10.40 25.09
C GLN A 167 -4.92 -11.49 24.07
N ARG A 168 -3.74 -11.48 23.46
CA ARG A 168 -3.24 -12.58 22.63
C ARG A 168 -2.09 -13.26 23.35
N HIS A 169 -2.24 -14.55 23.62
CA HIS A 169 -1.22 -15.38 24.25
C HIS A 169 -0.52 -16.14 23.13
N ILE A 170 0.77 -15.88 22.92
CA ILE A 170 1.59 -16.46 21.85
C ILE A 170 2.60 -17.43 22.46
N ARG A 171 2.88 -18.53 21.75
CA ARG A 171 3.98 -19.45 22.08
C ARG A 171 4.73 -19.90 20.84
N SER A 172 6.03 -20.15 21.00
CA SER A 172 6.83 -20.93 20.06
C SER A 172 6.81 -22.41 20.40
N ARG A 173 7.12 -23.23 19.40
CA ARG A 173 7.54 -24.64 19.54
C ARG A 173 8.71 -24.86 18.62
N CYS A 174 9.91 -24.91 19.18
CA CYS A 174 11.14 -25.19 18.45
C CYS A 174 11.36 -26.70 18.38
N TYR A 175 11.71 -27.20 17.20
CA TYR A 175 11.94 -28.61 16.92
C TYR A 175 13.44 -28.91 16.75
N ALA A 176 13.82 -30.17 16.89
CA ALA A 176 15.22 -30.60 16.82
C ALA A 176 15.85 -30.46 15.42
N ASP A 177 15.03 -30.25 14.38
CA ASP A 177 15.44 -29.95 13.01
C ASP A 177 15.71 -28.45 12.77
N GLY A 178 15.55 -27.61 13.80
CA GLY A 178 15.72 -26.15 13.72
C GLY A 178 14.48 -25.40 13.21
N THR A 179 13.37 -26.09 12.94
CA THR A 179 12.10 -25.44 12.59
C THR A 179 11.35 -24.95 13.82
N VAL A 180 10.43 -23.99 13.60
CA VAL A 180 9.58 -23.40 14.63
C VAL A 180 8.12 -23.46 14.20
N THR A 181 7.22 -23.79 15.13
CA THR A 181 5.77 -23.59 14.97
C THR A 181 5.32 -22.50 15.94
N LEU A 182 4.73 -21.42 15.42
CA LEU A 182 4.12 -20.35 16.21
C LEU A 182 2.62 -20.61 16.38
N GLN A 183 2.12 -20.50 17.61
CA GLN A 183 0.71 -20.70 17.92
C GLN A 183 0.20 -19.62 18.88
N PHE A 184 -1.09 -19.33 18.81
CA PHE A 184 -1.73 -18.33 19.67
C PHE A 184 -3.11 -18.75 20.17
N LYS A 185 -3.56 -18.04 21.21
CA LYS A 185 -4.95 -18.00 21.68
C LYS A 185 -5.34 -16.57 22.00
N ASP A 186 -6.58 -16.21 21.69
CA ASP A 186 -7.13 -14.89 21.98
C ASP A 186 -8.10 -14.97 23.17
N HIS A 187 -8.03 -13.98 24.07
CA HIS A 187 -8.92 -13.78 25.21
C HIS A 187 -9.63 -12.43 25.07
N TYR A 188 -10.96 -12.44 24.96
CA TYR A 188 -11.74 -11.31 24.43
C TYR A 188 -13.11 -11.16 25.12
N ALA A 189 -13.75 -10.01 24.91
CA ALA A 189 -14.94 -9.59 25.65
C ALA A 189 -16.25 -10.22 25.16
N GLN A 190 -16.57 -10.01 23.88
CA GLN A 190 -17.89 -10.29 23.33
C GLN A 190 -17.74 -10.93 21.95
N GLN A 191 -17.12 -10.21 21.02
CA GLN A 191 -16.83 -10.69 19.68
C GLN A 191 -15.41 -11.25 19.63
N ARG A 192 -15.24 -12.34 18.88
CA ARG A 192 -13.94 -12.96 18.64
C ARG A 192 -13.12 -12.03 17.74
N PRO A 193 -11.88 -11.67 18.11
CA PRO A 193 -10.97 -10.93 17.24
C PRO A 193 -10.82 -11.60 15.89
N GLU A 194 -10.60 -10.79 14.86
CA GLU A 194 -10.25 -11.32 13.56
C GLU A 194 -8.89 -12.05 13.61
N GLY A 195 -8.64 -12.88 12.58
CA GLY A 195 -7.48 -13.77 12.56
C GLY A 195 -6.15 -13.03 12.74
N PHE A 196 -5.15 -13.72 13.31
CA PHE A 196 -3.79 -13.17 13.43
C PHE A 196 -3.23 -12.75 12.08
N ARG A 197 -3.49 -13.56 11.04
CA ARG A 197 -3.00 -13.29 9.70
C ARG A 197 -3.75 -12.12 9.09
N SER A 198 -2.97 -11.10 8.77
CA SER A 198 -3.23 -10.19 7.68
C SER A 198 -3.72 -10.93 6.42
N GLN A 199 -4.63 -10.30 5.68
CA GLN A 199 -5.23 -10.89 4.49
C GLN A 199 -4.69 -10.20 3.23
N PRO A 200 -4.18 -10.95 2.23
CA PRO A 200 -3.76 -10.36 0.97
C PRO A 200 -5.00 -9.88 0.21
N GLN A 201 -5.16 -8.56 0.13
CA GLN A 201 -6.15 -7.90 -0.72
C GLN A 201 -5.53 -7.55 -2.06
N LYS A 202 -6.37 -7.49 -3.09
CA LYS A 202 -6.00 -7.03 -4.44
C LYS A 202 -6.93 -5.92 -4.86
N LEU A 203 -6.42 -4.93 -5.58
CA LEU A 203 -7.22 -3.84 -6.13
C LEU A 203 -6.81 -3.57 -7.58
N PRO A 204 -7.77 -3.45 -8.51
CA PRO A 204 -7.48 -2.95 -9.84
C PRO A 204 -7.16 -1.46 -9.73
N VAL A 205 -6.04 -1.05 -10.32
CA VAL A 205 -5.66 0.34 -10.53
C VAL A 205 -5.85 0.66 -12.00
N VAL A 206 -6.64 1.68 -12.29
CA VAL A 206 -6.88 2.19 -13.63
C VAL A 206 -6.29 3.59 -13.75
N VAL A 207 -5.67 3.87 -14.89
CA VAL A 207 -5.14 5.18 -15.24
C VAL A 207 -6.19 5.91 -16.09
N HIS A 208 -6.59 7.10 -15.68
CA HIS A 208 -7.44 7.93 -16.52
C HIS A 208 -6.68 8.41 -17.76
N ALA A 209 -7.19 8.07 -18.94
CA ALA A 209 -6.71 8.63 -20.20
C ALA A 209 -7.46 9.95 -20.51
N PRO A 210 -6.79 11.07 -20.82
CA PRO A 210 -7.47 12.36 -21.07
C PRO A 210 -8.50 12.38 -22.20
N GLN A 211 -8.48 11.36 -23.06
CA GLN A 211 -9.39 11.19 -24.20
C GLN A 211 -10.65 10.38 -23.85
N ALA A 212 -10.66 9.68 -22.71
CA ALA A 212 -11.68 8.71 -22.34
C ALA A 212 -12.80 9.36 -21.51
N SER A 213 -14.06 9.12 -21.88
CA SER A 213 -15.19 9.66 -21.12
C SER A 213 -15.35 8.96 -19.76
N PHE A 214 -16.15 9.54 -18.86
CA PHE A 214 -16.58 8.89 -17.62
C PHE A 214 -17.08 7.45 -17.84
N CYS A 215 -17.91 7.24 -18.87
CA CYS A 215 -18.48 5.94 -19.18
C CYS A 215 -17.42 4.92 -19.64
N ASP A 216 -16.43 5.34 -20.42
CA ASP A 216 -15.36 4.48 -20.93
C ASP A 216 -14.44 4.03 -19.79
N ASN A 217 -14.02 4.98 -18.94
CA ASN A 217 -13.23 4.70 -17.75
C ASN A 217 -13.99 3.77 -16.78
N LEU A 218 -15.28 4.03 -16.52
CA LEU A 218 -16.10 3.19 -15.65
C LEU A 218 -16.28 1.78 -16.24
N ALA A 219 -16.44 1.64 -17.56
CA ALA A 219 -16.50 0.33 -18.23
C ALA A 219 -15.19 -0.46 -18.05
N GLN A 220 -14.03 0.20 -18.21
CA GLN A 220 -12.71 -0.41 -17.99
C GLN A 220 -12.48 -0.81 -16.52
N ILE A 221 -12.92 0.03 -15.57
CA ILE A 221 -12.93 -0.29 -14.13
C ILE A 221 -13.82 -1.51 -13.87
N ASN A 222 -15.03 -1.57 -14.44
CA ASN A 222 -15.96 -2.69 -14.26
C ASN A 222 -15.39 -4.01 -14.78
N LEU A 223 -14.77 -3.99 -15.96
CA LEU A 223 -14.10 -5.15 -16.57
C LEU A 223 -12.95 -5.65 -15.67
N SER A 224 -12.15 -4.71 -15.14
CA SER A 224 -11.05 -5.00 -14.22
C SER A 224 -11.52 -5.58 -12.88
N ARG A 225 -12.58 -5.00 -12.30
CA ARG A 225 -13.25 -5.49 -11.08
C ARG A 225 -13.83 -6.89 -11.26
N GLN A 226 -14.51 -7.15 -12.37
CA GLN A 226 -15.08 -8.46 -12.69
C GLN A 226 -14.00 -9.53 -12.85
N ALA A 227 -12.85 -9.18 -13.44
CA ALA A 227 -11.73 -10.12 -13.62
C ALA A 227 -11.06 -10.53 -12.29
N LEU A 228 -11.01 -9.62 -11.30
CA LEU A 228 -10.46 -9.92 -9.96
C LEU A 228 -11.52 -10.46 -8.99
N GLY A 229 -12.81 -10.26 -9.26
CA GLY A 229 -13.90 -10.60 -8.35
C GLY A 229 -14.06 -9.61 -7.17
N ILE A 230 -13.62 -8.35 -7.35
CA ILE A 230 -13.44 -7.38 -6.26
C ILE A 230 -14.25 -6.11 -6.53
N PRO A 231 -15.05 -5.60 -5.57
CA PRO A 231 -15.97 -4.49 -5.80
C PRO A 231 -15.30 -3.10 -5.77
N GLN A 232 -14.11 -2.96 -5.18
CA GLN A 232 -13.39 -1.69 -5.06
C GLN A 232 -12.33 -1.54 -6.16
N ALA A 233 -11.98 -0.31 -6.50
CA ALA A 233 -10.96 0.02 -7.51
C ALA A 233 -10.27 1.35 -7.18
N ILE A 234 -9.05 1.56 -7.70
CA ILE A 234 -8.38 2.87 -7.71
C ILE A 234 -8.44 3.46 -9.12
N LEU A 235 -8.76 4.75 -9.24
CA LEU A 235 -8.58 5.54 -10.45
C LEU A 235 -7.56 6.65 -10.19
N ILE A 236 -6.46 6.64 -10.95
CA ILE A 236 -5.47 7.72 -10.95
C ILE A 236 -5.91 8.77 -11.98
N ALA A 237 -6.20 9.99 -11.53
CA ALA A 237 -6.67 11.09 -12.37
C ALA A 237 -6.41 12.47 -11.73
N ASP A 238 -6.05 13.47 -12.55
CA ASP A 238 -5.88 14.86 -12.09
C ASP A 238 -7.13 15.73 -12.30
N ASP A 239 -7.70 15.69 -13.51
CA ASP A 239 -8.66 16.69 -14.01
C ASP A 239 -10.10 16.13 -14.13
N LEU A 240 -10.62 15.56 -13.04
CA LEU A 240 -12.01 15.13 -12.96
C LEU A 240 -12.95 16.28 -12.52
N SER A 241 -14.12 16.38 -13.15
CA SER A 241 -15.18 17.28 -12.69
C SER A 241 -15.83 16.79 -11.39
N GLU A 242 -16.46 17.69 -10.63
CA GLU A 242 -17.12 17.34 -9.35
C GLU A 242 -18.20 16.26 -9.51
N LEU A 243 -18.93 16.27 -10.63
CA LEU A 243 -19.95 15.26 -10.95
C LEU A 243 -19.34 13.89 -11.24
N GLU A 244 -18.18 13.85 -11.90
CA GLU A 244 -17.45 12.59 -12.14
C GLU A 244 -16.85 12.05 -10.84
N VAL A 245 -16.28 12.93 -10.01
CA VAL A 245 -15.78 12.58 -8.67
C VAL A 245 -16.88 11.92 -7.84
N GLU A 246 -18.05 12.55 -7.73
CA GLU A 246 -19.20 11.97 -7.02
C GLU A 246 -19.70 10.67 -7.68
N GLY A 247 -19.73 10.62 -9.01
CA GLY A 247 -20.10 9.44 -9.79
C GLY A 247 -19.22 8.22 -9.51
N TYR A 248 -17.89 8.41 -9.49
CA TYR A 248 -16.92 7.35 -9.19
C TYR A 248 -16.99 6.89 -7.73
N ILE A 249 -17.06 7.82 -6.77
CA ILE A 249 -17.14 7.49 -5.34
C ILE A 249 -18.40 6.67 -5.05
N ARG A 250 -19.56 7.05 -5.62
CA ARG A 250 -20.82 6.27 -5.52
C ARG A 250 -20.76 4.89 -6.17
N GLN A 251 -19.74 4.60 -6.98
CA GLN A 251 -19.48 3.31 -7.61
C GLN A 251 -18.38 2.49 -6.89
N ASN A 252 -17.96 2.88 -5.69
CA ASN A 252 -16.84 2.29 -4.92
C ASN A 252 -15.49 2.38 -5.64
N VAL A 253 -15.23 3.52 -6.30
CA VAL A 253 -13.93 3.83 -6.89
C VAL A 253 -13.24 4.91 -6.06
N SER A 254 -12.05 4.60 -5.56
CA SER A 254 -11.17 5.50 -4.81
C SER A 254 -10.30 6.30 -5.78
N LEU A 255 -10.30 7.62 -5.64
CA LEU A 255 -9.65 8.55 -6.57
C LEU A 255 -8.29 9.00 -6.04
N TYR A 256 -7.23 8.89 -6.84
CA TYR A 256 -5.90 9.36 -6.46
C TYR A 256 -5.39 10.42 -7.46
N ARG A 257 -4.93 11.57 -6.97
CA ARG A 257 -4.44 12.68 -7.80
C ARG A 257 -2.97 12.52 -8.15
N GLN A 258 -2.63 12.76 -9.41
CA GLN A 258 -1.29 12.57 -9.95
C GLN A 258 -0.29 13.66 -9.52
N ARG A 259 -0.70 14.74 -8.84
CA ARG A 259 0.22 15.80 -8.37
C ARG A 259 1.35 15.28 -7.47
N SER A 260 1.15 14.19 -6.73
CA SER A 260 2.21 13.52 -5.93
C SER A 260 3.26 12.81 -6.79
N LEU A 261 2.93 12.51 -8.04
CA LEU A 261 3.68 11.70 -9.00
C LEU A 261 4.73 12.54 -9.77
N GLU A 262 4.48 13.84 -9.93
CA GLU A 262 5.47 14.81 -10.44
C GLU A 262 6.70 14.90 -9.54
N TYR A 263 6.54 14.76 -8.21
CA TYR A 263 7.63 14.90 -7.25
C TYR A 263 8.65 13.75 -7.37
N LEU A 264 8.15 12.52 -7.56
CA LEU A 264 8.96 11.32 -7.79
C LEU A 264 9.66 11.38 -9.15
N LEU A 265 8.93 11.72 -10.22
CA LEU A 265 9.51 11.76 -11.56
C LEU A 265 10.37 13.00 -11.84
N ASN A 266 10.31 14.05 -11.02
CA ASN A 266 11.26 15.16 -11.04
C ASN A 266 12.51 14.94 -10.15
N ALA A 267 12.70 13.74 -9.58
CA ALA A 267 13.92 13.38 -8.86
C ALA A 267 15.17 13.53 -9.75
N ASN A 268 15.83 14.68 -9.63
CA ASN A 268 17.04 15.02 -10.36
C ASN A 268 18.23 14.85 -9.42
N CYS A 269 19.06 13.84 -9.70
CA CYS A 269 20.27 13.53 -8.94
C CYS A 269 21.23 14.74 -8.83
N ARG A 270 21.18 15.67 -9.79
CA ARG A 270 21.97 16.92 -9.81
C ARG A 270 21.50 18.00 -8.83
N SER A 271 20.23 17.95 -8.39
CA SER A 271 19.64 18.87 -7.39
C SER A 271 19.15 18.16 -6.13
N CYS A 272 19.49 16.88 -5.96
CA CYS A 272 19.19 16.12 -4.76
C CYS A 272 19.94 16.71 -3.57
N SER A 273 19.23 17.12 -2.52
CA SER A 273 19.81 17.66 -1.28
C SER A 273 20.32 16.57 -0.31
N GLN A 274 20.05 15.30 -0.60
CA GLN A 274 20.35 14.19 0.31
C GLN A 274 21.82 13.74 0.20
N THR A 275 22.65 14.17 1.15
CA THR A 275 24.11 13.99 1.17
C THR A 275 24.58 12.54 1.31
N LYS A 276 23.68 11.59 1.59
CA LYS A 276 23.97 10.14 1.63
C LYS A 276 23.62 9.41 0.32
N CYS A 277 23.11 10.11 -0.70
CA CYS A 277 22.77 9.49 -1.97
C CYS A 277 24.04 9.23 -2.81
N PRO A 278 24.37 7.98 -3.18
CA PRO A 278 25.57 7.67 -3.97
C PRO A 278 25.53 8.18 -5.41
N LEU A 279 24.37 8.68 -5.86
CA LEU A 279 24.18 9.28 -7.19
C LEU A 279 24.10 10.82 -7.13
N GLN A 280 24.29 11.46 -5.97
CA GLN A 280 24.22 12.92 -5.86
C GLN A 280 25.25 13.60 -6.78
N GLY A 281 24.79 14.49 -7.65
CA GLY A 281 25.63 15.19 -8.64
C GLY A 281 26.02 14.37 -9.89
N VAL A 282 25.55 13.12 -10.03
CA VAL A 282 25.91 12.24 -11.17
C VAL A 282 24.98 12.47 -12.35
N ASP A 283 25.51 13.02 -13.45
CA ASP A 283 24.75 13.27 -14.70
C ASP A 283 24.29 11.98 -15.41
N SER A 284 24.99 10.85 -15.19
CA SER A 284 24.65 9.53 -15.74
C SER A 284 23.75 8.70 -14.82
N SER A 285 22.77 9.31 -14.16
CA SER A 285 21.83 8.54 -13.34
C SER A 285 20.92 7.67 -14.22
N PRO A 286 20.52 6.45 -13.78
CA PRO A 286 19.61 5.60 -14.55
C PRO A 286 18.30 6.32 -14.91
N VAL A 287 17.80 7.18 -14.01
CA VAL A 287 16.59 7.99 -14.21
C VAL A 287 16.76 8.98 -15.38
N LEU A 288 17.91 9.65 -15.48
CA LEU A 288 18.20 10.56 -16.59
C LEU A 288 18.44 9.79 -17.91
N ALA A 289 19.14 8.65 -17.85
CA ALA A 289 19.35 7.79 -19.01
C ALA A 289 18.02 7.27 -19.58
N CYS A 290 17.11 6.74 -18.76
CA CYS A 290 15.80 6.26 -19.20
C CYS A 290 14.95 7.36 -19.87
N ARG A 291 15.06 8.63 -19.44
CA ARG A 291 14.37 9.75 -20.12
C ARG A 291 14.89 9.99 -21.54
N SER A 292 16.18 9.79 -21.80
CA SER A 292 16.77 9.98 -23.15
C SER A 292 16.31 8.95 -24.19
N PHE A 293 15.68 7.85 -23.74
CA PHE A 293 15.07 6.84 -24.61
C PHE A 293 13.56 7.02 -24.80
N ARG A 294 12.94 8.10 -24.29
CA ARG A 294 11.56 8.41 -24.65
C ARG A 294 11.47 8.68 -26.16
N PRO A 295 10.48 8.11 -26.88
CA PRO A 295 10.27 8.46 -28.28
C PRO A 295 9.99 9.97 -28.37
N VAL A 296 10.61 10.62 -29.35
CA VAL A 296 10.32 12.03 -29.65
C VAL A 296 8.94 12.08 -30.26
N ASP A 297 8.03 12.86 -29.66
CA ASP A 297 6.73 13.16 -30.27
C ASP A 297 6.94 13.91 -31.59
N VAL A 298 6.89 13.18 -32.70
CA VAL A 298 6.89 13.74 -34.04
C VAL A 298 5.50 14.30 -34.31
N GLY A 299 5.28 15.54 -33.88
CA GLY A 299 4.01 16.24 -34.07
C GLY A 299 3.63 16.33 -35.56
N THR A 300 2.37 15.97 -35.84
CA THR A 300 1.64 16.24 -37.09
C THR A 300 0.58 17.30 -36.84
#